data_AF-A0A2D9B6G5-F1
#
_entry.id   AF-A0A2D9B6G5-F1
#
_cell.length_a   1.000
_cell.length_b   1.000
_cell.length_c   1.000
_cell.angle_alpha   90.00
_cell.angle_beta   90.00
_cell.angle_gamma   90.00
#
_symmetry.space_group_name_H-M   'P 1'
#
loop_
_entity.id
_entity.type
_entity.pdbx_description
1 polymer ?
#
loop_
_entity_poly.entity_id
_entity_poly.type
_entity_poly.pdbx_seq_one_letter_code
_entity_poly.pdbx_strand_id
1 'polypeptide(L)'
;MKNTIYKNGYIINYSNGDRAIYRDKLEYVEDIEDKLYTIKQGDRLSSISFMFYKNPLLWYLIADINNIDNPFVLIEGQEIIIPNPSKYNLDG
;
A
#
# COMPACT_ATOMS: atom_id res chain seq x y z
N MET A 1 -18.34 -0.53 -13.27
CA MET A 1 -17.24 -1.51 -13.42
C MET A 1 -16.53 -1.60 -12.08
N LYS A 2 -16.38 -2.80 -11.50
CA LYS A 2 -15.74 -2.99 -10.18
C LYS A 2 -14.24 -2.78 -10.33
N ASN A 3 -13.76 -1.61 -9.92
CA ASN A 3 -12.35 -1.28 -9.87
C ASN A 3 -11.72 -1.97 -8.65
N THR A 4 -11.52 -3.28 -8.74
CA THR A 4 -10.90 -4.04 -7.66
C THR A 4 -9.40 -3.75 -7.67
N ILE A 5 -8.93 -3.10 -6.62
CA ILE A 5 -7.54 -2.84 -6.15
C ILE A 5 -6.56 -4.04 -6.23
N TYR A 6 -6.98 -5.18 -6.79
CA TYR A 6 -6.24 -6.43 -6.92
C TYR A 6 -6.12 -6.88 -8.39
N LYS A 7 -6.07 -5.95 -9.35
CA LYS A 7 -6.11 -6.32 -10.79
C LYS A 7 -4.92 -7.20 -11.23
N ASN A 8 -3.80 -7.13 -10.50
CA ASN A 8 -2.64 -8.00 -10.67
C ASN A 8 -2.52 -9.06 -9.55
N GLY A 9 -3.61 -9.32 -8.84
CA GLY A 9 -3.65 -10.38 -7.83
C GLY A 9 -3.84 -11.75 -8.49
N TYR A 10 -2.94 -12.69 -8.28
CA TYR A 10 -3.15 -14.10 -8.62
C TYR A 10 -3.73 -14.85 -7.41
N ILE A 11 -4.69 -15.74 -7.68
CA ILE A 11 -5.25 -16.62 -6.65
C ILE A 11 -4.38 -17.86 -6.58
N ILE A 12 -3.73 -18.08 -5.45
CA ILE A 12 -3.14 -19.38 -5.11
C ILE A 12 -4.24 -20.23 -4.49
N ASN A 13 -4.50 -21.39 -5.10
CA ASN A 13 -5.31 -22.45 -4.51
C ASN A 13 -4.35 -23.45 -3.87
N TYR A 14 -4.45 -23.61 -2.57
CA TYR A 14 -3.71 -24.64 -1.85
C TYR A 14 -4.44 -25.99 -1.97
N SER A 15 -3.69 -27.08 -1.85
CA SER A 15 -4.23 -28.45 -1.97
C SER A 15 -5.25 -28.81 -0.89
N ASN A 16 -5.29 -28.05 0.22
CA ASN A 16 -6.26 -28.20 1.29
C ASN A 16 -7.60 -27.45 1.04
N GLY A 17 -7.72 -26.76 -0.10
CA GLY A 17 -8.92 -25.99 -0.46
C GLY A 17 -8.88 -24.51 -0.07
N ASP A 18 -7.84 -24.07 0.64
CA ASP A 18 -7.66 -22.65 0.96
C ASP A 18 -7.32 -21.84 -0.28
N ARG A 19 -7.77 -20.58 -0.30
CA ARG A 19 -7.49 -19.61 -1.36
C ARG A 19 -6.81 -18.39 -0.77
N ALA A 20 -5.68 -18.02 -1.34
CA ALA A 20 -5.01 -16.77 -1.01
C ALA A 20 -4.88 -15.91 -2.26
N ILE A 21 -5.13 -14.61 -2.10
CA ILE A 21 -4.86 -13.62 -3.15
C ILE A 21 -3.44 -13.12 -2.90
N TYR A 22 -2.57 -13.36 -3.87
CA TYR A 22 -1.20 -12.86 -3.89
C TYR A 22 -1.09 -11.75 -4.91
N ARG A 23 -0.36 -10.69 -4.59
CA ARG A 23 0.05 -9.66 -5.54
C ARG A 23 1.57 -9.56 -5.49
N ASP A 24 2.18 -9.27 -6.63
CA ASP A 24 3.58 -8.87 -6.61
C ASP A 24 3.68 -7.55 -5.84
N LYS A 25 4.57 -7.51 -4.83
CA LYS A 25 4.85 -6.27 -4.09
C LYS A 25 5.40 -5.25 -5.09
N LEU A 26 4.98 -3.99 -4.94
CA LEU A 26 5.58 -2.91 -5.71
C LEU A 26 7.04 -2.73 -5.27
N GLU A 27 7.95 -2.81 -6.23
CA GLU A 27 9.36 -2.48 -6.00
C GLU A 27 9.50 -0.97 -5.82
N TYR A 28 10.23 -0.55 -4.79
CA TYR A 28 10.47 0.87 -4.55
C TYR A 28 11.36 1.47 -5.63
N VAL A 29 10.86 2.55 -6.24
CA VAL A 29 11.63 3.41 -7.13
C VAL A 29 11.65 4.80 -6.52
N GLU A 30 12.83 5.28 -6.15
CA GLU A 30 13.02 6.61 -5.56
C GLU A 30 12.53 7.70 -6.53
N ASP A 31 11.76 8.65 -5.99
CA ASP A 31 11.35 9.85 -6.70
C ASP A 31 11.52 11.12 -5.87
N ILE A 32 11.81 12.22 -6.54
CA ILE A 32 11.96 13.52 -5.90
C ILE A 32 10.66 14.02 -5.25
N GLU A 33 9.50 13.53 -5.70
CA GLU A 33 8.22 13.88 -5.11
C GLU A 33 7.78 12.96 -3.97
N ASP A 34 8.57 11.94 -3.63
CA ASP A 34 8.36 11.15 -2.43
C ASP A 34 8.40 12.06 -1.19
N LYS A 35 7.56 11.77 -0.20
CA LYS A 35 7.54 12.50 1.08
C LYS A 35 7.88 11.55 2.22
N LEU A 36 8.44 12.08 3.29
CA LEU A 36 8.60 11.35 4.55
C LEU A 36 7.49 11.76 5.51
N TYR A 37 6.96 10.78 6.23
CA TYR A 37 5.93 10.98 7.24
C TYR A 37 6.22 10.18 8.50
N THR A 38 6.16 10.85 9.65
CA THR A 38 6.25 10.19 10.95
C THR A 38 4.85 9.80 11.42
N ILE A 39 4.64 8.49 11.64
CA ILE A 39 3.36 7.94 12.12
C ILE A 39 3.03 8.52 13.50
N LYS A 40 1.80 8.98 13.66
CA LYS A 40 1.25 9.52 14.90
C LYS A 40 0.28 8.54 15.53
N GLN A 41 0.04 8.72 16.83
CA GLN A 41 -0.94 7.92 17.56
C GLN A 41 -2.32 7.99 16.88
N GLY A 42 -2.91 6.82 16.60
CA GLY A 42 -4.24 6.69 16.00
C GLY A 42 -4.27 6.76 14.46
N ASP A 43 -3.11 6.89 13.81
CA ASP A 43 -3.03 6.85 12.36
C ASP A 43 -3.45 5.49 11.78
N ARG A 44 -3.94 5.56 10.54
CA ARG A 44 -4.24 4.40 9.69
C ARG A 44 -3.64 4.68 8.32
N LEU A 45 -3.16 3.65 7.62
CA LEU A 45 -2.61 3.82 6.27
C LEU A 45 -3.63 4.46 5.31
N SER A 46 -4.93 4.15 5.46
CA SER A 46 -5.99 4.79 4.68
C SER A 46 -6.17 6.27 4.98
N SER A 47 -6.02 6.68 6.25
CA SER A 47 -6.05 8.09 6.65
C SER A 47 -4.85 8.86 6.11
N ILE A 48 -3.65 8.27 6.20
CA ILE A 48 -2.42 8.84 5.65
C ILE A 48 -2.53 8.94 4.13
N SER A 49 -2.96 7.86 3.46
CA SER A 49 -3.22 7.84 2.02
C SER A 49 -4.20 8.93 1.59
N PHE A 50 -5.29 9.14 2.34
CA PHE A 50 -6.22 10.23 2.07
C PHE A 50 -5.59 11.61 2.29
N MET A 51 -4.75 11.77 3.31
CA MET A 51 -4.05 13.03 3.59
C MET A 51 -3.19 13.46 2.40
N PHE A 52 -2.38 12.55 1.86
CA PHE A 52 -1.40 12.83 0.81
C PHE A 52 -1.96 12.73 -0.61
N TYR A 53 -2.76 11.71 -0.91
CA TYR A 53 -3.24 11.44 -2.28
C TYR A 53 -4.69 11.83 -2.52
N LYS A 54 -5.41 12.29 -1.49
CA LYS A 54 -6.88 12.49 -1.51
C LYS A 54 -7.66 11.24 -1.93
N ASN A 55 -7.02 10.07 -1.82
CA ASN A 55 -7.60 8.77 -2.15
C ASN A 55 -7.23 7.78 -1.03
N PRO A 56 -8.18 7.32 -0.20
CA PRO A 56 -7.88 6.39 0.88
C PRO A 56 -7.55 4.98 0.37
N LEU A 57 -7.87 4.65 -0.89
CA LEU A 57 -7.66 3.32 -1.46
C LEU A 57 -6.19 3.05 -1.77
N LEU A 58 -5.32 4.07 -1.86
CA LEU A 58 -3.89 3.93 -2.15
C LEU A 58 -3.04 3.57 -0.92
N TRP A 59 -3.67 3.16 0.17
CA TRP A 59 -2.98 2.69 1.38
C TRP A 59 -2.03 1.51 1.11
N TYR A 60 -2.38 0.66 0.14
CA TYR A 60 -1.61 -0.53 -0.22
C TYR A 60 -0.26 -0.18 -0.86
N LEU A 61 -0.16 0.98 -1.51
CA LEU A 61 1.08 1.49 -2.10
C LEU A 61 2.04 1.88 -0.98
N ILE A 62 1.55 2.61 0.03
CA ILE A 62 2.35 2.97 1.22
C ILE A 62 2.80 1.70 1.94
N ALA A 63 1.90 0.72 2.10
CA ALA A 63 2.23 -0.53 2.76
C ALA A 63 3.36 -1.30 2.05
N ASP A 64 3.28 -1.46 0.73
CA ASP A 64 4.31 -2.18 -0.03
C ASP A 64 5.66 -1.51 0.04
N ILE A 65 5.72 -0.21 -0.25
CA ILE A 65 6.98 0.53 -0.32
C ILE A 65 7.71 0.54 1.03
N ASN A 66 6.96 0.52 2.14
CA ASN A 66 7.53 0.49 3.48
C ASN A 66 7.66 -0.92 4.06
N ASN A 67 7.39 -1.97 3.28
CA ASN A 67 7.39 -3.36 3.73
C ASN A 67 6.50 -3.61 4.97
N ILE A 68 5.36 -2.93 5.04
CA ILE A 68 4.38 -3.09 6.12
C ILE A 68 3.50 -4.29 5.79
N ASP A 69 3.82 -5.44 6.39
CA ASP A 69 3.06 -6.68 6.16
C ASP A 69 1.67 -6.64 6.81
N ASN A 70 1.54 -6.03 7.99
CA ASN A 70 0.26 -5.85 8.67
C ASN A 70 -0.18 -4.37 8.66
N PRO A 71 -1.08 -3.96 7.74
CA PRO A 71 -1.49 -2.57 7.61
C PRO A 71 -2.33 -2.04 8.79
N PHE A 72 -2.75 -2.92 9.71
CA PHE A 72 -3.49 -2.56 10.92
C PHE A 72 -2.59 -2.32 12.14
N VAL A 73 -1.30 -2.64 12.03
CA VAL A 73 -0.32 -2.46 13.11
C VAL A 73 0.72 -1.47 12.65
N LEU A 74 0.52 -0.20 13.00
CA LEU A 74 1.45 0.89 12.73
C LEU A 74 2.21 1.24 14.01
N ILE A 75 3.51 1.52 13.89
CA ILE A 75 4.36 1.89 15.01
C ILE A 75 4.40 3.41 15.10
N GLU A 76 3.91 3.96 16.21
CA GLU A 76 4.00 5.40 16.48
C GLU A 76 5.46 5.86 16.52
N GLY A 77 5.75 7.01 15.91
CA GLY A 77 7.10 7.56 15.79
C GLY A 77 7.94 6.95 14.67
N GLN A 78 7.46 5.89 14.00
CA GLN A 78 8.13 5.34 12.83
C GLN A 78 8.01 6.31 11.65
N GLU A 79 9.13 6.57 10.99
CA GLU A 79 9.16 7.28 9.72
C GLU A 79 8.89 6.32 8.56
N ILE A 80 8.00 6.73 7.65
CA ILE A 80 7.62 5.98 6.46
C ILE A 80 7.70 6.87 5.22
N ILE A 81 8.00 6.24 4.09
CA ILE A 81 7.98 6.84 2.76
C ILE A 81 6.54 6.92 2.26
N ILE A 82 6.15 8.08 1.77
CA ILE A 82 4.91 8.33 1.05
C ILE A 82 5.29 8.48 -0.42
N PRO A 83 5.23 7.38 -1.21
CA PRO A 83 5.75 7.36 -2.57
C PRO A 83 4.88 8.18 -3.54
N ASN A 84 5.48 8.78 -4.57
CA ASN A 84 4.72 9.42 -5.64
C ASN A 84 3.90 8.37 -6.43
N PRO A 85 2.56 8.38 -6.35
CA PRO A 85 1.73 7.37 -6.99
C PRO A 85 1.86 7.36 -8.52
N SER A 86 2.23 8.49 -9.13
CA SER A 86 2.40 8.62 -10.59
C SER A 86 3.56 7.81 -11.14
N LYS A 87 4.48 7.33 -10.28
CA LYS A 87 5.58 6.44 -10.68
C LYS A 87 5.16 5.01 -10.89
N TYR A 88 4.05 4.62 -10.29
CA TYR A 88 3.53 3.28 -10.34
C TYR A 88 2.42 3.27 -11.38
N ASN A 89 2.38 2.23 -12.21
CA ASN A 89 1.28 2.07 -13.16
C ASN A 89 0.04 1.54 -12.41
N LEU A 90 -0.59 2.42 -11.64
CA LEU A 90 -1.72 2.12 -10.77
C LEU A 90 -3.04 1.99 -11.53
N ASP A 91 -3.07 2.49 -12.76
CA ASP A 91 -4.19 2.39 -13.69
C ASP A 91 -3.94 1.24 -14.68
N GLY A 92 -4.43 0.06 -14.30
CA GLY A 92 -4.64 -1.06 -15.21
C GLY A 92 -6.12 -1.25 -15.46
#